data_AF-A0A660E0D0-F1
#
_entry.id   AF-A0A660E0D0-F1
#
_cell.length_a   1.000
_cell.length_b   1.000
_cell.length_c   1.000
_cell.angle_alpha   90.00
_cell.angle_beta   90.00
_cell.angle_gamma   90.00
#
_symmetry.space_group_name_H-M   'P 1'
#
loop_
_entity.id
_entity.type
_entity.pdbx_description
1 polymer ?
#
loop_
_entity_poly.entity_id
_entity_poly.type
_entity_poly.pdbx_seq_one_letter_code
_entity_poly.pdbx_strand_id
1 'polypeptide(L)' 'MEGYLDQRLIGQRFTLTASQLLDGVTFFGIFYHLRATTSLHVGDLVEVTHADAHGLTVTVVTPRQ' A
#
# COMPACT_ATOMS: atom_id res chain seq x y z
N MET A 1 19.92 -8.52 -7.25
CA MET A 1 19.67 -7.10 -6.90
C MET A 1 18.17 -6.91 -6.92
N GLU A 2 17.49 -7.56 -5.97
CA GLU A 2 16.03 -7.57 -5.82
C GLU A 2 15.77 -6.94 -4.44
N GLY A 3 14.94 -5.90 -4.36
CA GLY A 3 14.68 -5.16 -3.11
C GLY A 3 14.99 -3.66 -3.13
N TYR A 4 15.69 -3.12 -4.14
CA TYR A 4 15.91 -1.66 -4.21
C TYR A 4 14.62 -0.91 -4.52
N LEU A 5 13.77 -1.46 -5.38
CA LEU A 5 12.50 -0.86 -5.75
C LEU A 5 11.50 -0.94 -4.59
N ASP A 6 11.46 -2.06 -3.88
CA ASP A 6 10.61 -2.25 -2.70
C ASP A 6 10.97 -1.28 -1.56
N GLN A 7 12.26 -1.03 -1.35
CA GLN A 7 12.72 -0.01 -0.40
C GLN A 7 12.27 1.41 -0.77
N ARG A 8 12.09 1.72 -2.05
CA ARG A 8 11.59 3.04 -2.50
C ARG A 8 10.11 3.23 -2.22
N LEU A 9 9.36 2.14 -2.03
CA LEU A 9 7.94 2.19 -1.70
C LEU A 9 7.71 2.48 -0.22
N ILE A 10 8.64 2.11 0.67
CA ILE A 10 8.52 2.39 2.10
C ILE A 10 8.45 3.90 2.35
N GLY A 11 7.45 4.34 3.11
CA GLY A 11 7.15 5.74 3.37
C GLY A 11 6.26 6.42 2.32
N GLN A 12 5.93 5.74 1.21
CA GLN A 12 4.95 6.27 0.27
C GLN A 12 3.57 6.33 0.91
N ARG A 13 2.88 7.44 0.66
CA ARG A 13 1.53 7.69 1.16
C ARG A 13 0.55 7.88 0.01
N PHE A 14 -0.61 7.29 0.14
CA PHE A 14 -1.68 7.45 -0.83
C PHE A 14 -3.05 7.25 -0.18
N THR A 15 -4.07 7.86 -0.78
CA THR A 15 -5.46 7.65 -0.38
C THR A 15 -5.98 6.38 -1.03
N LEU A 16 -6.66 5.54 -0.24
CA LEU A 16 -7.28 4.32 -0.75
C LEU A 16 -8.50 4.62 -1.61
N THR A 17 -8.52 4.00 -2.79
CA THR A 17 -9.67 3.96 -3.68
C THR A 17 -10.32 2.57 -3.63
N ALA A 18 -11.55 2.46 -4.15
CA ALA A 18 -12.28 1.19 -4.15
C ALA A 18 -11.54 0.11 -4.97
N SER A 19 -10.96 0.46 -6.12
CA SER A 19 -10.16 -0.47 -6.92
C SER A 19 -8.92 -0.93 -6.17
N GLN A 20 -8.25 -0.05 -5.42
CA GLN A 20 -7.05 -0.42 -4.67
C GLN A 20 -7.32 -1.40 -3.52
N LEU A 21 -8.53 -1.37 -2.95
CA LEU A 21 -8.95 -2.30 -1.92
C LEU A 21 -9.28 -3.69 -2.48
N LEU A 22 -9.82 -3.75 -3.70
CA LEU A 22 -10.24 -5.01 -4.34
C LEU A 22 -9.10 -5.65 -5.11
N ASP A 23 -8.41 -4.85 -5.91
CA ASP A 23 -7.37 -5.30 -6.83
C ASP A 23 -5.98 -5.07 -6.22
N GLY A 24 -5.74 -4.02 -5.45
CA GLY A 24 -4.40 -3.66 -4.99
C GLY A 24 -3.82 -2.47 -5.77
N VAL A 25 -2.50 -2.28 -5.69
CA VAL A 25 -1.86 -1.06 -6.19
C VAL A 25 -0.77 -1.39 -7.19
N THR A 26 -0.63 -0.56 -8.23
CA THR A 26 0.46 -0.68 -9.20
C THR A 26 1.46 0.44 -8.98
N PHE A 27 2.71 0.06 -8.68
CA PHE A 27 3.83 0.99 -8.63
C PHE A 27 4.90 0.56 -9.62
N PHE A 28 5.40 1.49 -10.42
CA PHE A 28 6.45 1.23 -11.41
C PHE A 28 6.13 0.06 -12.38
N GLY A 29 4.84 -0.14 -12.68
CA GLY A 29 4.36 -1.24 -13.53
C GLY A 29 4.29 -2.60 -12.84
N ILE A 30 4.61 -2.68 -11.54
CA ILE A 30 4.50 -3.89 -10.72
C ILE A 30 3.24 -3.78 -9.87
N PHE A 31 2.46 -4.85 -9.89
CA PHE A 31 1.23 -4.97 -9.11
C PHE A 31 1.51 -5.55 -7.73
N TYR A 32 0.91 -4.95 -6.71
CA TYR A 32 1.08 -5.32 -5.32
C TYR A 32 -0.27 -5.46 -4.61
N HIS A 33 -0.43 -6.56 -3.88
CA HIS A 33 -1.53 -6.71 -2.93
C HIS A 33 -1.29 -5.88 -1.68
N LEU A 34 -2.34 -5.27 -1.15
CA LEU A 34 -2.30 -4.54 0.11
C LEU A 34 -2.55 -5.49 1.29
N ARG A 35 -1.74 -5.33 2.33
CA ARG A 35 -1.88 -6.02 3.60
C ARG A 35 -1.91 -4.99 4.73
N ALA A 36 -2.81 -5.17 5.67
CA ALA A 36 -2.88 -4.34 6.87
C ALA A 36 -3.37 -5.20 8.04
N THR A 37 -2.93 -4.84 9.25
CA THR A 37 -3.42 -5.45 10.49
C THR A 37 -4.74 -4.84 10.96
N THR A 38 -5.09 -3.66 10.43
CA THR A 38 -6.34 -2.95 10.68
C THR A 38 -7.25 -3.00 9.45
N SER A 39 -8.55 -2.86 9.65
CA SER A 39 -9.50 -2.73 8.54
C SER A 39 -9.17 -1.48 7.73
N LEU A 40 -9.16 -1.62 6.40
CA LEU A 40 -8.91 -0.55 5.45
C LEU A 40 -10.24 -0.12 4.80
N HIS A 41 -10.42 1.18 4.63
CA HIS A 41 -11.60 1.76 4.02
C HIS A 41 -11.24 2.70 2.87
N VAL A 42 -12.14 2.81 1.90
CA VAL A 42 -12.04 3.80 0.83
C VAL A 42 -11.99 5.19 1.47
N GLY A 43 -11.02 6.00 1.05
CA GLY A 43 -10.76 7.33 1.58
C GLY A 43 -9.72 7.40 2.70
N ASP A 44 -9.26 6.27 3.25
CA ASP A 44 -8.17 6.28 4.22
C ASP A 44 -6.86 6.73 3.56
N LEU A 45 -6.12 7.62 4.22
CA LEU A 45 -4.73 7.88 3.88
C LEU A 45 -3.85 6.83 4.55
N VAL A 46 -3.15 6.05 3.73
CA VAL A 46 -2.27 4.98 4.22
C VAL A 46 -0.81 5.27 3.88
N GLU A 47 0.11 4.71 4.67
CA GLU A 47 1.54 4.71 4.43
C GLU A 47 2.06 3.28 4.31
N VAL A 48 2.91 3.03 3.31
CA VAL A 48 3.63 1.76 3.14
C VAL A 48 4.72 1.66 4.19
N THR A 49 4.64 0.64 5.05
CA THR A 49 5.63 0.38 6.10
C THR A 49 6.54 -0.80 5.76
N HIS A 50 6.10 -1.67 4.86
CA HIS A 50 6.89 -2.80 4.39
C HIS A 50 6.52 -3.17 2.95
N ALA A 51 7.50 -3.64 2.19
CA ALA A 51 7.33 -4.11 0.83
C ALA A 51 8.18 -5.37 0.64
N ASP A 52 7.53 -6.46 0.22
CA ASP A 52 8.18 -7.73 -0.06
C ASP A 52 7.47 -8.47 -1.21
N ALA A 53 7.96 -9.66 -1.56
CA ALA A 53 7.44 -10.46 -2.67
C ALA A 53 5.94 -10.82 -2.56
N HIS A 54 5.35 -10.74 -1.37
CA HIS A 54 3.94 -11.00 -1.12
C HIS A 54 3.05 -9.75 -1.18
N GLY A 55 3.62 -8.54 -1.35
CA GLY A 55 2.87 -7.29 -1.49
C GLY A 55 3.33 -6.20 -0.53
N LEU A 56 2.48 -5.16 -0.37
CA LEU A 56 2.76 -4.01 0.47
C LEU A 56 1.99 -4.09 1.78
N THR A 57 2.71 -3.95 2.89
CA THR A 57 2.09 -3.70 4.19
C THR A 57 1.87 -2.21 4.35
N VAL A 58 0.64 -1.82 4.66
CA VAL A 58 0.24 -0.43 4.85
C VAL A 58 -0.38 -0.21 6.22
N THR A 59 -0.26 1.03 6.72
CA THR A 59 -0.90 1.47 7.96
C THR A 59 -1.70 2.74 7.70
N VAL A 60 -2.86 2.88 8.35
CA VAL A 60 -3.69 4.09 8.24
C VAL A 60 -3.02 5.22 9.02
N VAL A 61 -2.67 6.30 8.31
CA VAL A 61 -2.10 7.53 8.90
C VAL A 61 -3.21 8.52 9.21
N THR A 62 -4.23 8.57 8.36
CA THR A 62 -5.42 9.40 8.58
C THR A 62 -6.64 8.62 8.11
N PRO A 63 -7.59 8.31 9.00
CA PRO A 63 -8.81 7.64 8.59
C PRO A 63 -9.64 8.54 7.66
N ARG A 64 -10.49 7.93 6.85
CA ARG A 64 -11.47 8.64 6.02
C ARG A 64 -12.18 9.72 6.85
N GLN A 65 -12.30 10.91 6.28
CA GLN A 65 -13.13 11.98 6.84
C GLN A 65 -14.62 11.67 6.65
#